data_AF-A0AAE8SQI9-F1
#
_entry.id   AF-A0AAE8SQI9-F1
#
_cell.length_a   1.000
_cell.length_b   1.000
_cell.length_c   1.000
_cell.angle_alpha   90.00
_cell.angle_beta   90.00
_cell.angle_gamma   90.00
#
_symmetry.space_group_name_H-M   'P 1'
#
loop_
_entity.id
_entity.type
_entity.pdbx_description
1 polymer ?
#
loop_
_entity_poly.entity_id
_entity_poly.type
_entity_poly.pdbx_seq_one_letter_code
_entity_poly.pdbx_strand_id
1 'polypeptide(L)'
;MAHVVPGLPSSGGTRFPKHYAMSKWNEDHLRFEADAYELEVIGDIPKSIHGAFYRVQPDHAFPPIFAETEIPLNGDGNVSAFYIKDGHVDFKQRYVKTPKLLAERAARKALFGRYRNKYTDDPLVQNVIKGTTANTHVVFHDNKLMALKEDTLPMELDPITLETRGYIDYHGTLRSPTHTAHPKADSTTGELVSYGYEVEGDASPDISLFTVDKNGRVTDEVWFKAPWPCMIHDFWVTENWVVFPVNGIKASLEQMKQGADHFYWDESLDYQLLGVIPRRGAKPEDAKWFKTPQGCYSHTINAYEEEGNVVLDANVWTDLHFAFLSNTKGERFFTDPRKVKAPIIRYRFDPSGSTEEMIQPEGMLLDGVNEFGRIDDRLLGKKYSRVWILKVDPTYEIRLNDHELAVGNVGFNTLVCYNFDTGEIQSYRHGDDSTFQEPVFVPRYAGADYEDGYLLVVADRYREGRNTLLLFEASDITKGPLAEIKLPFKLMDGLHGSWVEGKDVDAAREASAKRTADGVKHEN
;
A
#
# COMPACT_ATOMS: atom_id res chain seq x y z
N MET A 1 -29.81 -17.34 12.22
CA MET A 1 -29.21 -18.47 11.47
C MET A 1 -30.15 -18.85 10.34
N ALA A 2 -29.85 -18.42 9.12
CA ALA A 2 -30.44 -18.98 7.91
C ALA A 2 -29.29 -19.67 7.16
N HIS A 3 -29.33 -21.00 7.15
CA HIS A 3 -28.40 -21.82 6.38
C HIS A 3 -28.61 -21.54 4.89
N VAL A 4 -27.59 -21.01 4.21
CA VAL A 4 -27.57 -20.93 2.76
C VAL A 4 -27.22 -22.32 2.24
N VAL A 5 -28.15 -22.91 1.49
CA VAL A 5 -27.95 -24.16 0.75
C VAL A 5 -27.14 -23.84 -0.51
N PRO A 6 -26.05 -24.55 -0.82
CA PRO A 6 -25.32 -24.38 -2.06
C PRO A 6 -26.03 -25.16 -3.19
N GLY A 7 -26.41 -24.47 -4.26
CA GLY A 7 -26.91 -25.10 -5.48
C GLY A 7 -28.05 -24.35 -6.15
N LEU A 8 -27.73 -23.77 -7.32
CA LEU A 8 -28.57 -23.08 -8.30
C LEU A 8 -29.00 -21.62 -7.96
N PRO A 9 -28.59 -20.63 -8.78
CA PRO A 9 -29.08 -19.26 -8.66
C PRO A 9 -30.55 -19.20 -9.11
N SER A 10 -31.47 -19.00 -8.16
CA SER A 10 -32.89 -18.80 -8.45
C SER A 10 -33.29 -17.31 -8.61
N SER A 11 -32.32 -16.41 -8.78
CA SER A 11 -32.59 -15.02 -9.20
C SER A 11 -31.44 -14.52 -10.07
N GLY A 12 -31.72 -14.01 -11.26
CA GLY A 12 -30.74 -13.42 -12.19
C GLY A 12 -30.14 -12.08 -11.72
N GLY A 13 -29.89 -11.92 -10.43
CA GLY A 13 -29.28 -10.74 -9.82
C GLY A 13 -27.85 -10.99 -9.35
N THR A 14 -27.03 -9.95 -9.35
CA THR A 14 -25.65 -9.95 -8.86
C THR A 14 -25.62 -9.93 -7.33
N ARG A 15 -25.01 -10.94 -6.69
CA ARG A 15 -24.89 -11.02 -5.22
C ARG A 15 -23.42 -11.08 -4.82
N PHE A 16 -23.02 -10.24 -3.87
CA PHE A 16 -21.68 -10.28 -3.28
C PHE A 16 -21.68 -11.08 -1.96
N PRO A 17 -20.60 -11.82 -1.67
CA PRO A 17 -20.43 -12.48 -0.37
C PRO A 17 -20.09 -11.45 0.71
N LYS A 18 -20.41 -11.74 1.98
CA LYS A 18 -20.20 -10.82 3.12
C LYS A 18 -18.89 -11.07 3.90
N HIS A 19 -18.05 -12.01 3.49
CA HIS A 19 -17.05 -12.63 4.37
C HIS A 19 -15.58 -12.28 4.08
N TYR A 20 -15.30 -11.29 3.23
CA TYR A 20 -13.93 -11.01 2.74
C TYR A 20 -13.47 -9.55 2.93
N ALA A 21 -14.06 -8.83 3.89
CA ALA A 21 -13.74 -7.44 4.16
C ALA A 21 -12.40 -7.25 4.91
N MET A 22 -11.67 -6.16 4.63
CA MET A 22 -10.43 -5.80 5.37
C MET A 22 -10.73 -5.46 6.83
N SER A 23 -11.86 -4.79 7.07
CA SER A 23 -12.38 -4.47 8.38
C SER A 23 -13.91 -4.55 8.37
N LYS A 24 -14.53 -4.32 9.54
CA LYS A 24 -15.97 -4.09 9.65
C LYS A 24 -16.49 -2.94 8.78
N TRP A 25 -15.65 -1.96 8.42
CA TRP A 25 -16.04 -0.90 7.51
C TRP A 25 -16.33 -1.41 6.10
N ASN A 26 -15.67 -2.48 5.65
CA ASN A 26 -15.70 -2.97 4.27
C ASN A 26 -16.70 -4.11 3.99
N GLU A 27 -17.70 -4.35 4.84
CA GLU A 27 -18.68 -5.43 4.61
C GLU A 27 -19.60 -5.18 3.40
N ASP A 28 -19.71 -3.93 2.94
CA ASP A 28 -20.49 -3.55 1.76
C ASP A 28 -19.58 -3.11 0.60
N HIS A 29 -20.00 -3.36 -0.64
CA HIS A 29 -19.29 -2.91 -1.85
C HIS A 29 -19.87 -1.61 -2.39
N LEU A 30 -19.00 -0.65 -2.66
CA LEU A 30 -19.38 0.69 -3.09
C LEU A 30 -19.44 0.81 -4.61
N ARG A 31 -18.32 0.48 -5.29
CA ARG A 31 -18.22 0.36 -6.75
C ARG A 31 -18.67 1.59 -7.53
N PHE A 32 -18.49 2.78 -6.97
CA PHE A 32 -18.84 4.03 -7.62
C PHE A 32 -17.60 4.81 -8.06
N GLU A 33 -17.81 5.64 -9.07
CA GLU A 33 -16.89 6.66 -9.56
C GLU A 33 -17.62 8.01 -9.37
N ALA A 34 -16.95 9.01 -8.81
CA ALA A 34 -17.62 10.26 -8.44
C ALA A 34 -16.70 11.48 -8.54
N ASP A 35 -17.36 12.64 -8.54
CA ASP A 35 -16.77 13.97 -8.45
C ASP A 35 -17.56 14.73 -7.38
N ALA A 36 -16.85 15.41 -6.49
CA ALA A 36 -17.45 16.36 -5.57
C ALA A 36 -16.57 17.60 -5.55
N TYR A 37 -17.16 18.77 -5.77
CA TYR A 37 -16.46 20.05 -5.74
C TYR A 37 -16.82 20.76 -4.45
N GLU A 38 -15.87 21.52 -3.91
CA GLU A 38 -16.09 22.32 -2.69
C GLU A 38 -16.63 21.47 -1.53
N LEU A 39 -15.85 20.48 -1.09
CA LEU A 39 -16.20 19.66 0.07
C LEU A 39 -16.44 20.53 1.31
N GLU A 40 -17.36 20.08 2.18
CA GLU A 40 -17.63 20.74 3.45
C GLU A 40 -16.39 20.65 4.35
N VAL A 41 -15.91 21.80 4.82
CA VAL A 41 -14.76 21.93 5.73
C VAL A 41 -15.24 22.48 7.06
N ILE A 42 -14.90 21.78 8.15
CA ILE A 42 -15.01 22.31 9.52
C ILE A 42 -13.60 22.58 10.03
N GLY A 43 -13.37 23.80 10.54
CA GLY A 43 -12.01 24.27 10.88
C GLY A 43 -11.38 25.02 9.72
N ASP A 44 -10.06 25.14 9.72
CA ASP A 44 -9.32 25.99 8.77
C ASP A 44 -8.21 25.19 8.08
N ILE A 45 -8.28 25.11 6.74
CA ILE A 45 -7.20 24.58 5.92
C ILE A 45 -6.19 25.70 5.64
N PRO A 46 -4.91 25.56 6.04
CA PRO A 46 -3.89 26.55 5.76
C PRO A 46 -3.72 26.80 4.26
N LYS A 47 -3.69 28.07 3.86
CA LYS A 47 -3.51 28.48 2.45
C LYS A 47 -2.17 28.06 1.84
N SER A 48 -1.20 27.66 2.67
CA SER A 48 0.08 27.14 2.20
C SER A 48 -0.02 25.73 1.63
N ILE A 49 -1.09 24.98 1.93
CA ILE A 49 -1.32 23.65 1.35
C ILE A 49 -1.85 23.82 -0.07
N HIS A 50 -1.04 23.37 -1.04
CA HIS A 50 -1.41 23.33 -2.45
C HIS A 50 -0.85 22.05 -3.06
N GLY A 51 -1.75 21.17 -3.52
CA GLY A 51 -1.37 19.88 -4.10
C GLY A 51 -2.54 18.92 -4.15
N ALA A 52 -2.23 17.62 -4.22
CA ALA A 52 -3.22 16.57 -4.23
C ALA A 52 -2.78 15.35 -3.43
N PHE A 53 -3.70 14.81 -2.63
CA PHE A 53 -3.55 13.52 -1.98
C PHE A 53 -4.24 12.44 -2.82
N TYR A 54 -3.46 11.46 -3.30
CA TYR A 54 -3.98 10.31 -4.03
C TYR A 54 -3.90 9.06 -3.17
N ARG A 55 -4.90 8.20 -3.27
CA ARG A 55 -4.94 6.93 -2.55
C ARG A 55 -5.79 5.91 -3.29
N VAL A 56 -5.59 4.62 -3.02
CA VAL A 56 -6.30 3.53 -3.72
C VAL A 56 -6.97 2.55 -2.76
N GLN A 57 -8.18 2.13 -3.10
CA GLN A 57 -8.89 1.04 -2.44
C GLN A 57 -9.09 -0.14 -3.39
N PRO A 58 -8.88 -1.37 -2.91
CA PRO A 58 -9.45 -2.55 -3.55
C PRO A 58 -10.99 -2.51 -3.47
N ASP A 59 -11.65 -2.56 -4.61
CA ASP A 59 -13.12 -2.50 -4.69
C ASP A 59 -13.60 -3.39 -5.85
N HIS A 60 -14.03 -4.62 -5.54
CA HIS A 60 -14.45 -5.59 -6.56
C HIS A 60 -15.59 -5.07 -7.43
N ALA A 61 -15.35 -4.91 -8.73
CA ALA A 61 -16.40 -4.47 -9.65
C ALA A 61 -17.52 -5.51 -9.81
N PHE A 62 -17.16 -6.80 -9.72
CA PHE A 62 -18.07 -7.95 -9.84
C PHE A 62 -17.87 -8.95 -8.69
N PRO A 63 -18.91 -9.76 -8.36
CA PRO A 63 -18.76 -10.84 -7.40
C PRO A 63 -17.64 -11.79 -7.82
N PRO A 64 -16.70 -12.12 -6.93
CA PRO A 64 -15.58 -12.99 -7.24
C PRO A 64 -16.03 -14.42 -7.56
N ILE A 65 -15.28 -15.13 -8.41
CA ILE A 65 -15.55 -16.54 -8.76
C ILE A 65 -15.48 -17.43 -7.51
N PHE A 66 -14.52 -17.18 -6.63
CA PHE A 66 -14.26 -17.95 -5.40
C PHE A 66 -14.72 -17.20 -4.14
N ALA A 67 -15.92 -16.62 -4.22
CA ALA A 67 -16.57 -15.79 -3.21
C ALA A 67 -16.33 -16.13 -1.72
N GLU A 68 -16.39 -17.41 -1.33
CA GLU A 68 -16.25 -17.85 0.06
C GLU A 68 -14.82 -17.75 0.61
N THR A 69 -13.85 -17.69 -0.28
CA THR A 69 -12.41 -17.72 0.03
C THR A 69 -11.65 -16.58 -0.65
N GLU A 70 -12.37 -15.61 -1.20
CA GLU A 70 -11.77 -14.43 -1.81
C GLU A 70 -11.09 -13.58 -0.74
N ILE A 71 -10.07 -12.82 -1.15
CA ILE A 71 -9.36 -11.91 -0.27
C ILE A 71 -9.49 -10.46 -0.78
N PRO A 72 -9.52 -9.47 0.13
CA PRO A 72 -9.68 -8.07 -0.28
C PRO A 72 -8.56 -7.56 -1.19
N LEU A 73 -7.36 -8.12 -1.11
CA LEU A 73 -6.22 -7.75 -1.95
C LEU A 73 -6.41 -8.04 -3.45
N ASN A 74 -7.46 -8.78 -3.82
CA ASN A 74 -7.83 -9.13 -5.20
C ASN A 74 -8.91 -8.21 -5.82
N GLY A 75 -9.36 -7.18 -5.09
CA GLY A 75 -10.34 -6.20 -5.59
C GLY A 75 -9.75 -5.24 -6.62
N ASP A 76 -10.54 -4.78 -7.58
CA ASP A 76 -10.09 -3.82 -8.60
C ASP A 76 -9.68 -2.48 -7.97
N GLY A 77 -8.60 -1.87 -8.45
CA GLY A 77 -8.11 -0.60 -7.92
C GLY A 77 -9.06 0.56 -8.24
N ASN A 78 -9.58 1.21 -7.20
CA ASN A 78 -10.39 2.42 -7.30
C ASN A 78 -9.63 3.58 -6.64
N VAL A 79 -9.16 4.54 -7.44
CA VAL A 79 -8.27 5.62 -7.01
C VAL A 79 -9.10 6.84 -6.64
N SER A 80 -8.84 7.39 -5.45
CA SER A 80 -9.35 8.67 -4.98
C SER A 80 -8.27 9.75 -5.06
N ALA A 81 -8.67 10.97 -5.37
CA ALA A 81 -7.84 12.17 -5.35
C ALA A 81 -8.55 13.30 -4.60
N PHE A 82 -7.85 13.92 -3.66
CA PHE A 82 -8.26 15.13 -2.95
C PHE A 82 -7.38 16.29 -3.41
N TYR A 83 -7.91 17.20 -4.22
CA TYR A 83 -7.18 18.38 -4.68
C TYR A 83 -7.39 19.51 -3.69
N ILE A 84 -6.30 19.99 -3.09
CA ILE A 84 -6.34 21.01 -2.03
C ILE A 84 -5.64 22.26 -2.54
N LYS A 85 -6.31 23.41 -2.50
CA LYS A 85 -5.73 24.71 -2.84
C LYS A 85 -6.51 25.85 -2.21
N ASP A 86 -5.81 26.85 -1.68
CA ASP A 86 -6.41 28.10 -1.15
C ASP A 86 -7.49 27.89 -0.08
N GLY A 87 -7.44 26.77 0.64
CA GLY A 87 -8.42 26.39 1.67
C GLY A 87 -9.63 25.61 1.15
N HIS A 88 -9.65 25.28 -0.14
CA HIS A 88 -10.71 24.51 -0.81
C HIS A 88 -10.25 23.09 -1.10
N VAL A 89 -11.20 22.14 -1.08
CA VAL A 89 -10.95 20.74 -1.43
C VAL A 89 -11.97 20.22 -2.43
N ASP A 90 -11.46 19.73 -3.56
CA ASP A 90 -12.22 18.96 -4.53
C ASP A 90 -11.86 17.48 -4.44
N PHE A 91 -12.80 16.61 -4.80
CA PHE A 91 -12.63 15.17 -4.80
C PHE A 91 -12.95 14.54 -6.15
N LYS A 92 -12.18 13.53 -6.52
CA LYS A 92 -12.47 12.65 -7.66
C LYS A 92 -12.13 11.20 -7.33
N GLN A 93 -12.96 10.26 -7.78
CA GLN A 93 -12.70 8.83 -7.69
C GLN A 93 -12.95 8.11 -9.02
N ARG A 94 -11.99 7.28 -9.46
CA ARG A 94 -12.08 6.49 -10.70
C ARG A 94 -11.47 5.11 -10.54
N TYR A 95 -12.06 4.13 -11.20
CA TYR A 95 -11.42 2.82 -11.36
C TYR A 95 -10.21 2.92 -12.28
N VAL A 96 -9.13 2.22 -11.92
CA VAL A 96 -8.04 1.94 -12.85
C VAL A 96 -8.55 0.96 -13.90
N LYS A 97 -8.61 1.38 -15.16
CA LYS A 97 -9.13 0.57 -16.28
C LYS A 97 -8.11 -0.47 -16.72
N THR A 98 -7.79 -1.42 -15.84
CA THR A 98 -6.89 -2.53 -16.14
C THR A 98 -7.50 -3.45 -17.22
N PRO A 99 -6.67 -4.21 -17.96
CA PRO A 99 -7.18 -5.24 -18.87
C PRO A 99 -8.14 -6.22 -18.18
N LYS A 100 -7.88 -6.57 -16.91
CA LYS A 100 -8.79 -7.35 -16.06
C LYS A 100 -10.17 -6.69 -15.96
N LEU A 101 -10.23 -5.46 -15.44
CA LEU A 101 -11.50 -4.77 -15.21
C LEU A 101 -12.28 -4.57 -16.52
N LEU A 102 -11.58 -4.23 -17.61
CA LEU A 102 -12.21 -4.04 -18.92
C LEU A 102 -12.82 -5.34 -19.47
N ALA A 103 -12.11 -6.46 -19.35
CA ALA A 103 -12.62 -7.76 -19.77
C ALA A 103 -13.85 -8.18 -18.94
N GLU A 104 -13.80 -8.00 -17.62
CA GLU A 104 -14.91 -8.33 -16.71
C GLU A 104 -16.12 -7.43 -16.92
N ARG A 105 -15.92 -6.12 -17.17
CA ARG A 105 -17.00 -5.19 -17.55
C ARG A 105 -17.65 -5.56 -18.88
N ALA A 106 -16.86 -5.97 -19.87
CA ALA A 106 -17.38 -6.44 -21.15
C ALA A 106 -18.20 -7.74 -21.00
N ALA A 107 -17.75 -8.68 -20.16
CA ALA A 107 -18.46 -9.92 -19.89
C ALA A 107 -19.60 -9.80 -18.86
N ARG A 108 -19.66 -8.69 -18.11
CA ARG A 108 -20.59 -8.43 -17.00
C ARG A 108 -20.51 -9.48 -15.87
N LYS A 109 -19.32 -10.05 -15.65
CA LYS A 109 -19.03 -11.02 -14.59
C LYS A 109 -17.52 -11.04 -14.31
N ALA A 110 -17.13 -11.54 -13.13
CA ALA A 110 -15.73 -11.87 -12.88
C ALA A 110 -15.25 -12.97 -13.85
N LEU A 111 -14.01 -12.83 -14.30
CA LEU A 111 -13.34 -13.75 -15.22
C LEU A 111 -11.99 -14.21 -14.66
N PHE A 112 -11.38 -13.43 -13.78
CA PHE A 112 -10.13 -13.79 -13.12
C PHE A 112 -10.44 -14.47 -11.79
N GLY A 113 -9.62 -15.45 -11.44
CA GLY A 113 -9.84 -16.35 -10.31
C GLY A 113 -9.20 -15.84 -9.03
N ARG A 114 -8.63 -16.78 -8.24
CA ARG A 114 -8.00 -16.50 -6.96
C ARG A 114 -6.83 -15.53 -7.11
N TYR A 115 -6.56 -14.78 -6.04
CA TYR A 115 -5.42 -13.87 -5.95
C TYR A 115 -4.12 -14.49 -6.47
N ARG A 116 -3.53 -13.85 -7.49
CA ARG A 116 -2.30 -14.26 -8.19
C ARG A 116 -2.32 -15.69 -8.77
N ASN A 117 -3.46 -16.33 -8.96
CA ASN A 117 -3.52 -17.70 -9.52
C ASN A 117 -4.22 -17.78 -10.87
N LYS A 118 -3.44 -17.63 -11.94
CA LYS A 118 -3.91 -17.72 -13.33
C LYS A 118 -4.51 -19.08 -13.72
N TYR A 119 -4.20 -20.15 -12.98
CA TYR A 119 -4.75 -21.49 -13.25
C TYR A 119 -6.23 -21.60 -12.84
N THR A 120 -6.77 -20.57 -12.17
CA THR A 120 -8.16 -20.48 -11.76
C THR A 120 -8.97 -19.47 -12.57
N ASP A 121 -8.37 -18.86 -13.59
CA ASP A 121 -9.02 -17.90 -14.49
C ASP A 121 -9.95 -18.61 -15.50
N ASP A 122 -11.00 -17.90 -15.92
CA ASP A 122 -11.89 -18.32 -17.00
C ASP A 122 -11.10 -18.46 -18.31
N PRO A 123 -11.28 -19.54 -19.10
CA PRO A 123 -10.61 -19.70 -20.39
C PRO A 123 -10.73 -18.51 -21.35
N LEU A 124 -11.77 -17.67 -21.19
CA LEU A 124 -11.97 -16.45 -21.98
C LEU A 124 -10.86 -15.41 -21.81
N VAL A 125 -10.12 -15.42 -20.70
CA VAL A 125 -9.08 -14.41 -20.40
C VAL A 125 -7.65 -14.92 -20.52
N GLN A 126 -7.45 -16.13 -21.07
CA GLN A 126 -6.11 -16.71 -21.26
C GLN A 126 -5.17 -15.83 -22.12
N ASN A 127 -5.73 -14.99 -22.99
CA ASN A 127 -4.98 -14.05 -23.84
C ASN A 127 -4.99 -12.60 -23.33
N VAL A 128 -5.63 -12.32 -22.20
CA VAL A 128 -5.63 -10.98 -21.60
C VAL A 128 -4.36 -10.81 -20.79
N ILE A 129 -3.60 -9.74 -21.06
CA ILE A 129 -2.33 -9.45 -20.39
C ILE A 129 -2.59 -9.23 -18.89
N LYS A 130 -2.19 -10.23 -18.08
CA LYS A 130 -2.10 -10.28 -16.60
C LYS A 130 -3.37 -9.83 -15.83
N GLY A 131 -3.82 -10.65 -14.89
CA GLY A 131 -4.99 -10.39 -14.02
C GLY A 131 -4.81 -9.31 -12.95
N THR A 132 -4.04 -8.25 -13.24
CA THR A 132 -3.69 -7.23 -12.26
C THR A 132 -4.85 -6.29 -11.93
N THR A 133 -4.85 -5.77 -10.71
CA THR A 133 -5.87 -4.87 -10.18
C THR A 133 -5.39 -3.43 -10.03
N ALA A 134 -4.07 -3.16 -10.06
CA ALA A 134 -3.49 -1.84 -9.80
C ALA A 134 -4.04 -1.16 -8.52
N ASN A 135 -4.19 -1.94 -7.44
CA ASN A 135 -4.98 -1.57 -6.25
C ASN A 135 -4.17 -1.24 -5.00
N THR A 136 -2.84 -1.22 -5.07
CA THR A 136 -2.00 -1.25 -3.86
C THR A 136 -1.47 0.12 -3.47
N HIS A 137 -0.89 0.88 -4.40
CA HIS A 137 -0.38 2.23 -4.12
C HIS A 137 -0.54 3.13 -5.34
N VAL A 138 -0.63 4.44 -5.11
CA VAL A 138 -0.54 5.47 -6.14
C VAL A 138 0.63 6.39 -5.81
N VAL A 139 1.59 6.50 -6.72
CA VAL A 139 2.79 7.34 -6.55
C VAL A 139 2.98 8.26 -7.75
N PHE A 140 3.81 9.30 -7.60
CA PHE A 140 4.12 10.23 -8.67
C PHE A 140 5.62 10.28 -8.95
N HIS A 141 6.00 10.07 -10.21
CA HIS A 141 7.39 10.14 -10.69
C HIS A 141 7.39 10.37 -12.20
N ASP A 142 8.44 11.01 -12.75
CA ASP A 142 8.53 11.33 -14.19
C ASP A 142 7.27 12.06 -14.74
N ASN A 143 6.68 12.95 -13.95
CA ASN A 143 5.42 13.64 -14.28
C ASN A 143 4.22 12.71 -14.56
N LYS A 144 4.27 11.47 -14.08
CA LYS A 144 3.24 10.44 -14.24
C LYS A 144 2.69 10.05 -12.88
N LEU A 145 1.36 9.97 -12.78
CA LEU A 145 0.69 9.32 -11.65
C LEU A 145 0.61 7.82 -11.96
N MET A 146 1.11 6.99 -11.06
CA MET A 146 1.30 5.55 -11.27
C MET A 146 0.48 4.75 -10.27
N ALA A 147 -0.48 3.97 -10.75
CA ALA A 147 -1.19 2.99 -9.93
C ALA A 147 -0.43 1.65 -9.96
N LEU A 148 -0.10 1.14 -8.77
CA LEU A 148 0.83 0.04 -8.59
C LEU A 148 0.15 -1.23 -8.10
N LYS A 149 0.65 -2.36 -8.60
CA LYS A 149 0.43 -3.71 -8.05
C LYS A 149 1.68 -4.55 -8.31
N GLU A 150 2.09 -5.31 -7.30
CA GLU A 150 3.34 -6.07 -7.27
C GLU A 150 3.50 -7.19 -8.32
N ASP A 151 2.45 -7.54 -9.07
CA ASP A 151 2.45 -8.65 -10.03
C ASP A 151 2.70 -8.22 -11.49
N THR A 152 2.85 -6.92 -11.75
CA THR A 152 2.92 -6.38 -13.11
C THR A 152 3.61 -5.01 -13.16
N LEU A 153 3.60 -4.39 -14.34
CA LEU A 153 4.07 -3.02 -14.55
C LEU A 153 3.10 -1.97 -14.00
N PRO A 154 3.58 -0.79 -13.56
CA PRO A 154 2.71 0.32 -13.16
C PRO A 154 1.72 0.72 -14.26
N MET A 155 0.54 1.18 -13.88
CA MET A 155 -0.44 1.77 -14.79
C MET A 155 -0.45 3.30 -14.66
N GLU A 156 -0.22 4.00 -15.77
CA GLU A 156 -0.28 5.46 -15.82
C GLU A 156 -1.74 5.95 -15.73
N LEU A 157 -1.95 6.94 -14.87
CA LEU A 157 -3.18 7.72 -14.78
C LEU A 157 -2.89 9.18 -15.17
N ASP A 158 -3.85 9.82 -15.81
CA ASP A 158 -3.87 11.29 -15.88
C ASP A 158 -4.06 11.83 -14.45
N PRO A 159 -3.17 12.69 -13.94
CA PRO A 159 -3.22 13.12 -12.55
C PRO A 159 -4.45 13.95 -12.18
N ILE A 160 -5.24 14.42 -13.14
CA ILE A 160 -6.37 15.32 -12.91
C ILE A 160 -7.68 14.60 -13.13
N THR A 161 -7.82 13.94 -14.27
CA THR A 161 -9.04 13.21 -14.66
C THR A 161 -9.09 11.80 -14.08
N LEU A 162 -7.94 11.27 -13.63
CA LEU A 162 -7.72 9.87 -13.26
C LEU A 162 -8.01 8.88 -14.40
N GLU A 163 -8.00 9.35 -15.65
CA GLU A 163 -8.11 8.46 -16.81
C GLU A 163 -6.87 7.58 -16.95
N THR A 164 -7.09 6.28 -17.11
CA THR A 164 -6.03 5.30 -17.33
C THR A 164 -5.47 5.41 -18.74
N ARG A 165 -4.14 5.50 -18.85
CA ARG A 165 -3.41 5.65 -20.13
C ARG A 165 -2.71 4.39 -20.60
N GLY A 166 -2.42 3.46 -19.71
CA GLY A 166 -1.78 2.17 -20.03
C GLY A 166 -0.61 1.87 -19.10
N TYR A 167 0.17 0.85 -19.46
CA TYR A 167 1.34 0.45 -18.67
C TYR A 167 2.51 1.43 -18.85
N ILE A 168 3.32 1.58 -17.81
CA ILE A 168 4.59 2.31 -17.82
C ILE A 168 5.73 1.31 -17.97
N ASP A 169 6.42 1.36 -19.10
CA ASP A 169 7.58 0.52 -19.42
C ASP A 169 8.92 1.29 -19.35
N TYR A 170 8.89 2.50 -18.80
CA TYR A 170 10.06 3.37 -18.63
C TYR A 170 10.80 3.62 -19.95
N HIS A 171 10.07 4.06 -20.99
CA HIS A 171 10.59 4.25 -22.35
C HIS A 171 11.22 2.98 -22.96
N GLY A 172 10.64 1.82 -22.64
CA GLY A 172 11.12 0.50 -23.03
C GLY A 172 12.47 0.10 -22.43
N THR A 173 12.92 0.77 -21.36
CA THR A 173 14.20 0.46 -20.71
C THR A 173 14.08 -0.58 -19.59
N LEU A 174 12.87 -0.81 -19.07
CA LEU A 174 12.65 -1.82 -18.04
C LEU A 174 12.59 -3.23 -18.64
N ARG A 175 13.40 -4.15 -18.11
CA ARG A 175 13.34 -5.58 -18.47
C ARG A 175 12.50 -6.40 -17.49
N SER A 176 12.47 -6.03 -16.21
CA SER A 176 11.65 -6.70 -15.20
C SER A 176 10.17 -6.79 -15.61
N PRO A 177 9.52 -7.97 -15.54
CA PRO A 177 8.11 -8.12 -15.86
C PRO A 177 7.17 -7.72 -14.70
N THR A 178 7.73 -7.45 -13.51
CA THR A 178 7.01 -7.02 -12.30
C THR A 178 7.66 -5.78 -11.69
N HIS A 179 6.88 -5.04 -10.90
CA HIS A 179 7.29 -3.82 -10.23
C HIS A 179 6.67 -3.77 -8.84
N THR A 180 7.42 -3.36 -7.82
CA THR A 180 6.93 -3.24 -6.44
C THR A 180 5.80 -2.20 -6.34
N ALA A 181 4.93 -2.37 -5.36
CA ALA A 181 3.98 -1.33 -4.98
C ALA A 181 4.58 -0.28 -4.04
N HIS A 182 5.82 -0.47 -3.58
CA HIS A 182 6.47 0.36 -2.58
C HIS A 182 7.79 1.00 -3.02
N PRO A 183 7.89 1.57 -4.24
CA PRO A 183 9.15 2.16 -4.70
C PRO A 183 9.57 3.31 -3.78
N LYS A 184 10.88 3.53 -3.63
CA LYS A 184 11.43 4.59 -2.76
C LYS A 184 12.02 5.71 -3.61
N ALA A 185 11.50 6.92 -3.45
CA ALA A 185 11.97 8.10 -4.17
C ALA A 185 13.13 8.76 -3.41
N ASP A 186 14.27 8.94 -4.08
CA ASP A 186 15.39 9.68 -3.54
C ASP A 186 15.18 11.17 -3.82
N SER A 187 14.86 11.93 -2.77
CA SER A 187 14.59 13.36 -2.87
C SER A 187 15.80 14.22 -3.26
N THR A 188 17.04 13.69 -3.17
CA THR A 188 18.26 14.37 -3.61
C THR A 188 18.47 14.22 -5.11
N THR A 189 18.33 13.01 -5.63
CA THR A 189 18.67 12.69 -7.03
C THR A 189 17.45 12.76 -7.97
N GLY A 190 16.25 12.62 -7.42
CA GLY A 190 15.01 12.42 -8.19
C GLY A 190 14.88 11.00 -8.76
N GLU A 191 15.74 10.08 -8.36
CA GLU A 191 15.63 8.68 -8.74
C GLU A 191 14.49 7.99 -7.99
N LEU A 192 13.93 6.97 -8.62
CA LEU A 192 13.01 6.02 -8.02
C LEU A 192 13.71 4.66 -7.94
N VAL A 193 14.08 4.24 -6.74
CA VAL A 193 14.60 2.89 -6.49
C VAL A 193 13.42 1.95 -6.39
N SER A 194 13.47 0.86 -7.15
CA SER A 194 12.35 -0.07 -7.29
C SER A 194 12.86 -1.49 -7.53
N TYR A 195 11.98 -2.46 -7.47
CA TYR A 195 12.32 -3.84 -7.79
C TYR A 195 11.09 -4.59 -8.31
N GLY A 196 11.30 -5.78 -8.86
CA GLY A 196 10.29 -6.79 -9.07
C GLY A 196 10.71 -8.08 -8.38
N TYR A 197 9.75 -8.86 -7.88
CA TYR A 197 9.99 -10.23 -7.41
C TYR A 197 9.13 -11.21 -8.23
N GLU A 198 9.47 -12.50 -8.18
CA GLU A 198 8.93 -13.52 -9.08
C GLU A 198 9.17 -13.18 -10.57
N VAL A 199 10.32 -12.58 -10.88
CA VAL A 199 10.60 -12.02 -12.22
C VAL A 199 10.84 -13.08 -13.30
N GLU A 200 11.15 -14.32 -12.91
CA GLU A 200 11.28 -15.48 -13.81
C GLU A 200 9.99 -16.33 -13.85
N GLY A 201 8.89 -15.81 -13.31
CA GLY A 201 7.56 -16.43 -13.32
C GLY A 201 7.02 -16.78 -11.94
N ASP A 202 5.77 -17.27 -11.91
CA ASP A 202 5.01 -17.55 -10.68
C ASP A 202 5.81 -18.44 -9.71
N ALA A 203 5.92 -17.98 -8.46
CA ALA A 203 6.68 -18.62 -7.38
C ALA A 203 8.18 -18.85 -7.69
N SER A 204 8.80 -18.04 -8.56
CA SER A 204 10.26 -17.98 -8.69
C SER A 204 10.90 -17.15 -7.56
N PRO A 205 12.10 -17.52 -7.05
CA PRO A 205 12.80 -16.75 -6.04
C PRO A 205 13.57 -15.54 -6.62
N ASP A 206 13.47 -15.30 -7.93
CA ASP A 206 14.22 -14.29 -8.65
C ASP A 206 13.68 -12.88 -8.36
N ILE A 207 14.61 -11.95 -8.14
CA ILE A 207 14.38 -10.52 -7.88
C ILE A 207 15.13 -9.72 -8.94
N SER A 208 14.50 -8.67 -9.48
CA SER A 208 15.16 -7.63 -10.27
C SER A 208 15.14 -6.32 -9.48
N LEU A 209 16.28 -5.85 -8.99
CA LEU A 209 16.44 -4.51 -8.40
C LEU A 209 16.83 -3.54 -9.52
N PHE A 210 16.13 -2.41 -9.63
CA PHE A 210 16.42 -1.40 -10.63
C PHE A 210 16.23 0.03 -10.10
N THR A 211 16.97 0.97 -10.70
CA THR A 211 16.85 2.40 -10.43
C THR A 211 16.34 3.11 -11.68
N VAL A 212 15.30 3.92 -11.52
CA VAL A 212 14.75 4.79 -12.56
C VAL A 212 15.21 6.22 -12.31
N ASP A 213 15.78 6.88 -13.31
CA ASP A 213 16.15 8.30 -13.20
C ASP A 213 14.92 9.22 -13.17
N LYS A 214 15.14 10.51 -12.88
CA LYS A 214 14.07 11.51 -12.83
C LYS A 214 13.28 11.72 -14.14
N ASN A 215 13.75 11.17 -15.26
CA ASN A 215 13.12 11.26 -16.58
C ASN A 215 12.54 9.90 -17.02
N GLY A 216 12.30 8.99 -16.07
CA GLY A 216 11.61 7.73 -16.36
C GLY A 216 12.44 6.70 -17.11
N ARG A 217 13.78 6.74 -17.05
CA ARG A 217 14.65 5.72 -17.67
C ARG A 217 15.33 4.85 -16.63
N VAL A 218 15.31 3.53 -16.81
CA VAL A 218 16.08 2.60 -16.00
C VAL A 218 17.57 2.80 -16.28
N THR A 219 18.34 3.13 -15.25
CA THR A 219 19.79 3.40 -15.34
C THR A 219 20.67 2.30 -14.78
N ASP A 220 20.12 1.49 -13.88
CA ASP A 220 20.80 0.35 -13.26
C ASP A 220 19.78 -0.76 -13.03
N GLU A 221 20.16 -2.02 -13.26
CA GLU A 221 19.31 -3.19 -13.06
C GLU A 221 20.15 -4.45 -12.81
N VAL A 222 19.93 -5.08 -11.66
CA VAL A 222 20.60 -6.33 -11.26
C VAL A 222 19.57 -7.40 -10.91
N TRP A 223 19.80 -8.61 -11.40
CA TRP A 223 18.92 -9.75 -11.16
C TRP A 223 19.65 -10.75 -10.26
N PHE A 224 19.00 -11.21 -9.19
CA PHE A 224 19.57 -12.14 -8.21
C PHE A 224 18.46 -13.00 -7.58
N LYS A 225 18.85 -13.99 -6.77
CA LYS A 225 17.91 -14.97 -6.21
C LYS A 225 17.82 -14.87 -4.71
N ALA A 226 16.59 -14.78 -4.20
CA ALA A 226 16.29 -15.05 -2.81
C ALA A 226 16.52 -16.54 -2.47
N PRO A 227 16.71 -16.88 -1.19
CA PRO A 227 16.85 -18.29 -0.78
C PRO A 227 15.59 -19.13 -0.99
N TRP A 228 14.42 -18.50 -1.07
CA TRP A 228 13.15 -19.13 -1.42
C TRP A 228 12.16 -18.11 -2.00
N PRO A 229 11.15 -18.56 -2.78
CA PRO A 229 10.09 -17.68 -3.25
C PRO A 229 9.16 -17.30 -2.11
N CYS A 230 8.96 -16.01 -1.90
CA CYS A 230 8.04 -15.47 -0.91
C CYS A 230 7.48 -14.12 -1.36
N MET A 231 6.47 -13.63 -0.64
CA MET A 231 6.02 -12.25 -0.77
C MET A 231 7.08 -11.31 -0.22
N ILE A 232 7.72 -10.55 -1.11
CA ILE A 232 8.58 -9.43 -0.77
C ILE A 232 7.78 -8.17 -1.10
N HIS A 233 6.93 -7.74 -0.16
CA HIS A 233 5.97 -6.66 -0.40
C HIS A 233 6.61 -5.27 -0.40
N ASP A 234 7.52 -5.05 0.54
CA ASP A 234 8.21 -3.78 0.76
C ASP A 234 9.71 -4.01 1.03
N PHE A 235 10.51 -2.94 1.06
CA PHE A 235 11.96 -2.98 1.15
C PHE A 235 12.54 -1.65 1.66
N TRP A 236 13.78 -1.69 2.14
CA TRP A 236 14.51 -0.49 2.57
C TRP A 236 15.53 -0.07 1.53
N VAL A 237 15.78 1.24 1.48
CA VAL A 237 16.83 1.87 0.68
C VAL A 237 17.59 2.82 1.59
N THR A 238 18.91 2.85 1.48
CA THR A 238 19.78 3.86 2.08
C THR A 238 20.55 4.60 0.98
N GLU A 239 21.55 5.40 1.35
CA GLU A 239 22.46 6.01 0.36
C GLU A 239 23.17 4.96 -0.49
N ASN A 240 23.66 3.88 0.13
CA ASN A 240 24.54 2.89 -0.51
C ASN A 240 23.95 1.47 -0.58
N TRP A 241 22.89 1.15 0.16
CA TRP A 241 22.37 -0.21 0.30
C TRP A 241 20.87 -0.32 0.02
N VAL A 242 20.47 -1.50 -0.41
CA VAL A 242 19.08 -1.92 -0.54
C VAL A 242 18.88 -3.18 0.30
N VAL A 243 17.81 -3.23 1.09
CA VAL A 243 17.53 -4.35 1.99
C VAL A 243 16.14 -4.92 1.77
N PHE A 244 16.06 -6.22 1.50
CA PHE A 244 14.83 -6.97 1.23
C PHE A 244 14.47 -7.88 2.42
N PRO A 245 13.28 -7.73 3.03
CA PRO A 245 12.78 -8.73 3.96
C PRO A 245 12.36 -10.00 3.20
N VAL A 246 12.94 -11.13 3.55
CA VAL A 246 12.56 -12.45 3.03
C VAL A 246 12.00 -13.27 4.19
N ASN A 247 10.71 -13.61 4.08
CA ASN A 247 9.94 -14.13 5.20
C ASN A 247 9.18 -15.43 4.89
N GLY A 248 8.42 -15.91 5.88
CA GLY A 248 7.65 -17.16 5.83
C GLY A 248 6.40 -17.15 4.94
N ILE A 249 5.98 -16.03 4.36
CA ILE A 249 4.89 -15.98 3.38
C ILE A 249 5.40 -16.53 2.03
N LYS A 250 5.62 -17.83 1.96
CA LYS A 250 6.20 -18.52 0.79
C LYS A 250 5.19 -18.67 -0.34
N ALA A 251 5.69 -18.80 -1.56
CA ALA A 251 4.87 -19.07 -2.74
C ALA A 251 5.06 -20.52 -3.24
N SER A 252 4.00 -21.13 -3.80
CA SER A 252 4.04 -22.50 -4.31
C SER A 252 3.35 -22.66 -5.67
N LEU A 253 4.15 -22.88 -6.72
CA LEU A 253 3.64 -23.15 -8.07
C LEU A 253 2.80 -24.45 -8.13
N GLU A 254 3.17 -25.47 -7.35
CA GLU A 254 2.42 -26.73 -7.30
C GLU A 254 1.03 -26.53 -6.69
N GLN A 255 0.94 -25.75 -5.60
CA GLN A 255 -0.32 -25.38 -4.96
C GLN A 255 -1.21 -24.58 -5.93
N MET A 256 -0.64 -23.63 -6.66
CA MET A 256 -1.36 -22.85 -7.66
C MET A 256 -1.96 -23.72 -8.76
N LYS A 257 -1.18 -24.66 -9.32
CA LYS A 257 -1.63 -25.59 -10.37
C LYS A 257 -2.75 -26.51 -9.92
N GLN A 258 -2.89 -26.74 -8.62
CA GLN A 258 -3.99 -27.49 -7.99
C GLN A 258 -5.22 -26.61 -7.70
N GLY A 259 -5.19 -25.32 -8.07
CA GLY A 259 -6.27 -24.37 -7.87
C GLY A 259 -6.37 -23.77 -6.46
N ALA A 260 -5.32 -23.95 -5.64
CA ALA A 260 -5.22 -23.40 -4.29
C ALA A 260 -4.49 -22.04 -4.28
N ASP A 261 -4.19 -21.50 -3.09
CA ASP A 261 -3.66 -20.14 -2.95
C ASP A 261 -2.22 -20.01 -3.50
N HIS A 262 -1.84 -18.81 -3.94
CA HIS A 262 -0.47 -18.52 -4.37
C HIS A 262 0.53 -18.57 -3.21
N PHE A 263 0.17 -17.88 -2.12
CA PHE A 263 0.98 -17.75 -0.92
C PHE A 263 0.45 -18.64 0.21
N TYR A 264 1.36 -19.09 1.06
CA TYR A 264 1.07 -19.76 2.33
C TYR A 264 2.08 -19.31 3.40
N TRP A 265 1.70 -19.45 4.67
CA TRP A 265 2.61 -19.21 5.79
C TRP A 265 3.34 -20.50 6.16
N ASP A 266 4.68 -20.45 6.08
CA ASP A 266 5.56 -21.50 6.59
C ASP A 266 5.87 -21.25 8.06
N GLU A 267 5.04 -21.83 8.92
CA GLU A 267 5.17 -21.69 10.37
C GLU A 267 6.41 -22.39 10.96
N SER A 268 7.14 -23.17 10.15
CA SER A 268 8.33 -23.92 10.61
C SER A 268 9.60 -23.08 10.67
N LEU A 269 9.59 -21.88 10.08
CA LEU A 269 10.74 -20.97 10.11
C LEU A 269 10.94 -20.35 11.50
N ASP A 270 12.09 -20.61 12.10
CA ASP A 270 12.54 -20.05 13.38
C ASP A 270 13.37 -18.77 13.23
N TYR A 271 13.62 -18.33 11.99
CA TYR A 271 14.26 -17.07 11.64
C TYR A 271 13.65 -16.48 10.36
N GLN A 272 13.91 -15.20 10.12
CA GLN A 272 13.65 -14.53 8.84
C GLN A 272 14.97 -14.03 8.27
N LEU A 273 14.95 -13.50 7.04
CA LEU A 273 16.15 -12.99 6.37
C LEU A 273 16.02 -11.52 5.98
N LEU A 274 17.14 -10.82 6.05
CA LEU A 274 17.38 -9.53 5.41
C LEU A 274 18.39 -9.73 4.28
N GLY A 275 17.92 -9.58 3.05
CA GLY A 275 18.74 -9.60 1.84
C GLY A 275 19.35 -8.23 1.58
N VAL A 276 20.67 -8.09 1.69
CA VAL A 276 21.37 -6.82 1.57
C VAL A 276 22.20 -6.83 0.30
N ILE A 277 22.06 -5.79 -0.53
CA ILE A 277 22.78 -5.64 -1.79
C ILE A 277 23.18 -4.17 -1.98
N PRO A 278 24.32 -3.85 -2.62
CA PRO A 278 24.64 -2.48 -2.96
C PRO A 278 23.54 -1.85 -3.81
N ARG A 279 23.22 -0.58 -3.56
CA ARG A 279 22.23 0.17 -4.34
C ARG A 279 22.65 0.40 -5.78
N ARG A 280 23.96 0.48 -6.04
CA ARG A 280 24.53 0.89 -7.32
C ARG A 280 25.62 -0.06 -7.78
N GLY A 281 25.62 -0.36 -9.07
CA GLY A 281 26.65 -1.18 -9.72
C GLY A 281 26.74 -2.59 -9.13
N ALA A 282 25.65 -3.06 -8.51
CA ALA A 282 25.60 -4.36 -7.88
C ALA A 282 25.66 -5.48 -8.91
N LYS A 283 26.27 -6.58 -8.49
CA LYS A 283 26.30 -7.85 -9.21
C LYS A 283 25.45 -8.88 -8.47
N PRO A 284 24.99 -9.94 -9.15
CA PRO A 284 24.18 -10.97 -8.52
C PRO A 284 24.85 -11.60 -7.28
N GLU A 285 26.18 -11.77 -7.30
CA GLU A 285 26.97 -12.32 -6.19
C GLU A 285 27.15 -11.39 -4.98
N ASP A 286 26.78 -10.11 -5.09
CA ASP A 286 26.90 -9.14 -3.98
C ASP A 286 25.77 -9.29 -2.95
N ALA A 287 24.69 -10.01 -3.27
CA ALA A 287 23.57 -10.22 -2.37
C ALA A 287 23.96 -11.08 -1.15
N LYS A 288 23.83 -10.52 0.05
CA LYS A 288 24.07 -11.19 1.34
C LYS A 288 22.78 -11.40 2.11
N TRP A 289 22.68 -12.49 2.86
CA TRP A 289 21.46 -12.87 3.58
C TRP A 289 21.74 -12.98 5.07
N PHE A 290 21.28 -11.99 5.83
CA PHE A 290 21.44 -11.94 7.28
C PHE A 290 20.21 -12.50 7.98
N LYS A 291 20.40 -13.28 9.03
CA LYS A 291 19.29 -13.83 9.82
C LYS A 291 18.79 -12.78 10.82
N THR A 292 17.48 -12.72 11.01
CA THR A 292 16.82 -12.02 12.12
C THR A 292 15.91 -13.00 12.88
N PRO A 293 15.49 -12.68 14.11
CA PRO A 293 14.48 -13.46 14.81
C PRO A 293 13.22 -13.71 13.97
N GLN A 294 12.48 -14.76 14.32
CA GLN A 294 11.19 -15.09 13.72
C GLN A 294 10.23 -13.88 13.77
N GLY A 295 9.47 -13.70 12.70
CA GLY A 295 8.46 -12.67 12.56
C GLY A 295 7.91 -12.64 11.14
N CYS A 296 7.00 -11.72 10.87
CA CYS A 296 6.39 -11.52 9.55
C CYS A 296 6.57 -10.05 9.18
N TYR A 297 7.38 -9.78 8.16
CA TYR A 297 7.57 -8.45 7.61
C TYR A 297 6.42 -8.12 6.65
N SER A 298 5.90 -6.91 6.75
CA SER A 298 4.89 -6.36 5.84
C SER A 298 5.38 -5.03 5.29
N HIS A 299 5.13 -3.93 6.00
CA HIS A 299 5.66 -2.62 5.66
C HIS A 299 6.99 -2.32 6.36
N THR A 300 7.78 -1.48 5.69
CA THR A 300 9.01 -0.88 6.20
C THR A 300 8.72 0.56 6.63
N ILE A 301 9.43 1.09 7.63
CA ILE A 301 9.30 2.51 8.01
C ILE A 301 10.33 3.33 7.23
N ASN A 302 11.62 3.16 7.55
CA ASN A 302 12.71 3.81 6.83
C ASN A 302 14.05 3.14 7.18
N ALA A 303 15.09 3.50 6.43
CA ALA A 303 16.46 3.10 6.70
C ALA A 303 17.44 4.23 6.43
N TYR A 304 18.61 4.18 7.07
CA TYR A 304 19.71 5.09 6.82
C TYR A 304 21.04 4.46 7.23
N GLU A 305 22.14 5.15 6.93
CA GLU A 305 23.48 4.72 7.33
C GLU A 305 24.02 5.62 8.44
N GLU A 306 24.63 5.00 9.45
CA GLU A 306 25.27 5.71 10.56
C GLU A 306 26.47 4.91 11.04
N GLU A 307 27.63 5.58 11.08
CA GLU A 307 28.90 4.97 11.51
C GLU A 307 29.26 3.69 10.75
N GLY A 308 28.95 3.64 9.44
CA GLY A 308 29.20 2.50 8.55
C GLY A 308 28.20 1.33 8.69
N ASN A 309 27.26 1.42 9.63
CA ASN A 309 26.19 0.45 9.79
C ASN A 309 24.94 0.89 9.04
N VAL A 310 24.13 -0.09 8.62
CA VAL A 310 22.76 0.13 8.19
C VAL A 310 21.86 0.12 9.42
N VAL A 311 21.01 1.14 9.54
CA VAL A 311 19.95 1.24 10.54
C VAL A 311 18.60 1.06 9.85
N LEU A 312 17.80 0.08 10.30
CA LEU A 312 16.49 -0.24 9.74
C LEU A 312 15.41 -0.11 10.81
N ASP A 313 14.34 0.59 10.49
CA ASP A 313 13.13 0.63 11.31
C ASP A 313 11.98 -0.07 10.60
N ALA A 314 11.27 -0.92 11.35
CA ALA A 314 10.20 -1.77 10.86
C ALA A 314 9.15 -2.00 11.95
N ASN A 315 7.88 -2.11 11.57
CA ASN A 315 6.93 -2.85 12.38
C ASN A 315 6.98 -4.33 11.97
N VAL A 316 7.40 -5.21 12.88
CA VAL A 316 7.55 -6.65 12.58
C VAL A 316 6.48 -7.42 13.31
N TRP A 317 5.61 -8.08 12.55
CA TRP A 317 4.55 -8.89 13.12
C TRP A 317 5.13 -10.12 13.80
N THR A 318 4.61 -10.47 14.99
CA THR A 318 5.11 -11.63 15.75
C THR A 318 4.69 -12.97 15.14
N ASP A 319 3.71 -12.97 14.23
CA ASP A 319 3.20 -14.13 13.50
C ASP A 319 2.50 -13.63 12.22
N LEU A 320 1.92 -14.53 11.42
CA LEU A 320 1.12 -14.18 10.24
C LEU A 320 -0.04 -13.24 10.63
N HIS A 321 -0.06 -12.05 10.04
CA HIS A 321 -1.12 -11.07 10.21
C HIS A 321 -2.22 -11.16 9.14
N PHE A 322 -1.89 -11.66 7.94
CA PHE A 322 -2.84 -11.96 6.89
C PHE A 322 -3.58 -13.26 7.17
N ALA A 323 -4.55 -13.22 8.10
CA ALA A 323 -5.29 -14.41 8.55
C ALA A 323 -6.01 -15.20 7.44
N PHE A 324 -6.19 -14.60 6.25
CA PHE A 324 -6.77 -15.24 5.07
C PHE A 324 -5.80 -16.14 4.30
N LEU A 325 -4.49 -16.07 4.55
CA LEU A 325 -3.51 -16.99 3.95
C LEU A 325 -3.52 -18.33 4.69
N SER A 326 -3.35 -19.43 3.94
CA SER A 326 -3.26 -20.76 4.53
C SER A 326 -1.90 -21.01 5.19
N ASN A 327 -1.83 -21.86 6.21
CA ASN A 327 -0.58 -22.45 6.70
C ASN A 327 -0.11 -23.62 5.81
N THR A 328 0.98 -24.29 6.20
CA THR A 328 1.51 -25.49 5.50
C THR A 328 0.55 -26.68 5.42
N LYS A 329 -0.55 -26.68 6.20
CA LYS A 329 -1.60 -27.71 6.17
C LYS A 329 -2.82 -27.31 5.34
N GLY A 330 -2.82 -26.12 4.74
CA GLY A 330 -3.96 -25.58 4.00
C GLY A 330 -5.04 -24.94 4.89
N GLU A 331 -4.80 -24.78 6.19
CA GLU A 331 -5.75 -24.18 7.13
C GLU A 331 -5.64 -22.65 7.08
N ARG A 332 -6.78 -21.95 6.98
CA ARG A 332 -6.86 -20.49 7.08
C ARG A 332 -7.35 -20.07 8.47
N PHE A 333 -7.14 -18.82 8.86
CA PHE A 333 -7.60 -18.23 10.12
C PHE A 333 -7.12 -19.00 11.38
N PHE A 334 -5.93 -19.59 11.31
CA PHE A 334 -5.34 -20.38 12.39
C PHE A 334 -4.69 -19.51 13.48
N THR A 335 -4.29 -18.28 13.14
CA THR A 335 -3.69 -17.33 14.07
C THR A 335 -4.77 -16.64 14.92
N ASP A 336 -4.56 -16.55 16.23
CA ASP A 336 -5.43 -15.75 17.12
C ASP A 336 -5.02 -14.26 17.02
N PRO A 337 -5.80 -13.39 16.35
CA PRO A 337 -5.42 -12.00 16.12
C PRO A 337 -5.21 -11.21 17.42
N ARG A 338 -5.77 -11.67 18.55
CA ARG A 338 -5.58 -11.05 19.88
C ARG A 338 -4.19 -11.28 20.45
N LYS A 339 -3.44 -12.25 19.91
CA LYS A 339 -2.09 -12.60 20.36
C LYS A 339 -1.00 -12.05 19.46
N VAL A 340 -1.34 -11.65 18.24
CA VAL A 340 -0.36 -11.09 17.30
C VAL A 340 -0.10 -9.64 17.64
N LYS A 341 1.17 -9.26 17.67
CA LYS A 341 1.63 -7.87 17.80
C LYS A 341 2.43 -7.48 16.57
N ALA A 342 2.62 -6.18 16.38
CA ALA A 342 3.51 -5.59 15.39
C ALA A 342 4.26 -4.41 16.05
N PRO A 343 5.20 -4.68 16.97
CA PRO A 343 6.00 -3.64 17.56
C PRO A 343 6.89 -2.95 16.53
N ILE A 344 7.17 -1.67 16.73
CA ILE A 344 8.28 -1.00 16.03
C ILE A 344 9.58 -1.48 16.66
N ILE A 345 10.47 -2.04 15.84
CA ILE A 345 11.80 -2.47 16.23
C ILE A 345 12.85 -1.83 15.32
N ARG A 346 14.05 -1.66 15.87
CA ARG A 346 15.22 -1.15 15.16
C ARG A 346 16.29 -2.23 15.06
N TYR A 347 16.86 -2.37 13.87
CA TYR A 347 18.07 -3.15 13.64
C TYR A 347 19.23 -2.23 13.30
N ARG A 348 20.42 -2.57 13.76
CA ARG A 348 21.69 -1.94 13.36
C ARG A 348 22.73 -3.01 13.12
N PHE A 349 23.36 -3.00 11.96
CA PHE A 349 24.37 -4.00 11.61
C PHE A 349 25.29 -3.51 10.49
N ASP A 350 26.48 -4.11 10.40
CA ASP A 350 27.41 -3.89 9.30
C ASP A 350 26.93 -4.66 8.06
N PRO A 351 26.54 -3.97 6.96
CA PRO A 351 26.08 -4.62 5.73
C PRO A 351 27.19 -5.44 5.05
N SER A 352 28.46 -5.17 5.37
CA SER A 352 29.62 -5.91 4.87
C SER A 352 30.05 -7.05 5.80
N GLY A 353 29.43 -7.18 6.97
CA GLY A 353 29.80 -8.13 8.02
C GLY A 353 29.51 -9.60 7.70
N SER A 354 29.78 -10.45 8.69
CA SER A 354 29.47 -11.89 8.63
C SER A 354 27.97 -12.14 8.66
N THR A 355 27.51 -13.12 7.88
CA THR A 355 26.12 -13.60 7.87
C THR A 355 25.91 -14.84 8.74
N GLU A 356 26.92 -15.29 9.47
CA GLU A 356 26.84 -16.48 10.34
C GLU A 356 26.01 -16.22 11.60
N GLU A 357 26.13 -15.01 12.16
CA GLU A 357 25.41 -14.60 13.37
C GLU A 357 24.07 -13.95 13.02
N MET A 358 23.08 -14.16 13.90
CA MET A 358 21.76 -13.54 13.76
C MET A 358 21.80 -12.10 14.26
N ILE A 359 21.34 -11.16 13.44
CA ILE A 359 21.14 -9.76 13.83
C ILE A 359 20.01 -9.69 14.85
N GLN A 360 20.33 -9.18 16.04
CA GLN A 360 19.33 -8.91 17.07
C GLN A 360 18.80 -7.48 16.93
N PRO A 361 17.52 -7.23 17.22
CA PRO A 361 17.02 -5.86 17.31
C PRO A 361 17.71 -5.12 18.46
N GLU A 362 18.02 -3.84 18.27
CA GLU A 362 18.53 -2.96 19.34
C GLU A 362 17.50 -2.83 20.47
N GLY A 363 16.21 -2.90 20.12
CA GLY A 363 15.12 -2.90 21.08
C GLY A 363 13.75 -2.77 20.42
N MET A 364 12.72 -2.88 21.26
CA MET A 364 11.34 -2.55 20.94
C MET A 364 11.09 -1.08 21.28
N LEU A 365 10.82 -0.26 20.27
CA LEU A 365 10.65 1.18 20.39
C LEU A 365 9.19 1.55 20.69
N LEU A 366 8.24 0.83 20.10
CA LEU A 366 6.81 1.01 20.35
C LEU A 366 6.09 -0.33 20.33
N ASP A 367 5.49 -0.73 21.46
CA ASP A 367 4.71 -1.97 21.58
C ASP A 367 3.28 -1.81 20.99
N GLY A 368 2.65 -2.94 20.68
CA GLY A 368 1.28 -3.04 20.20
C GLY A 368 1.19 -3.55 18.76
N VAL A 369 0.04 -3.35 18.14
CA VAL A 369 -0.17 -3.59 16.70
C VAL A 369 -0.06 -2.24 16.01
N ASN A 370 1.09 -1.98 15.39
CA ASN A 370 1.38 -0.75 14.65
C ASN A 370 1.62 -1.10 13.18
N GLU A 371 1.06 -0.31 12.28
CA GLU A 371 1.13 -0.53 10.83
C GLU A 371 0.91 0.78 10.06
N PHE A 372 1.19 0.76 8.75
CA PHE A 372 1.03 1.92 7.87
C PHE A 372 1.83 3.13 8.39
N GLY A 373 3.09 2.87 8.77
CA GLY A 373 4.02 3.89 9.25
C GLY A 373 4.50 4.78 8.11
N ARG A 374 4.44 6.09 8.33
CA ARG A 374 4.84 7.11 7.35
C ARG A 374 5.73 8.15 7.98
N ILE A 375 6.63 8.67 7.17
CA ILE A 375 7.58 9.72 7.54
C ILE A 375 7.36 10.93 6.62
N ASP A 376 8.17 11.97 6.79
CA ASP A 376 8.37 12.92 5.70
C ASP A 376 9.10 12.20 4.56
N ASP A 377 8.40 11.93 3.44
CA ASP A 377 8.94 11.14 2.33
C ASP A 377 10.22 11.75 1.71
N ARG A 378 10.52 13.04 1.98
CA ARG A 378 11.79 13.67 1.60
C ARG A 378 12.99 13.11 2.36
N LEU A 379 12.75 12.38 3.45
CA LEU A 379 13.75 11.70 4.28
C LEU A 379 13.84 10.18 4.02
N LEU A 380 13.16 9.65 2.99
CA LEU A 380 13.35 8.25 2.60
C LEU A 380 14.83 7.96 2.32
N GLY A 381 15.36 6.92 2.95
CA GLY A 381 16.77 6.53 2.88
C GLY A 381 17.74 7.41 3.67
N LYS A 382 17.22 8.34 4.49
CA LYS A 382 17.99 9.32 5.26
C LYS A 382 17.59 9.28 6.74
N LYS A 383 18.45 9.82 7.59
CA LYS A 383 18.15 9.95 9.02
C LYS A 383 16.93 10.86 9.21
N TYR A 384 16.06 10.48 10.12
CA TYR A 384 14.76 11.07 10.37
C TYR A 384 14.40 10.93 11.85
N SER A 385 13.46 11.73 12.33
CA SER A 385 13.15 11.84 13.75
C SER A 385 11.75 11.33 14.07
N ARG A 386 10.78 11.40 13.15
CA ARG A 386 9.38 11.05 13.43
C ARG A 386 8.82 10.01 12.47
N VAL A 387 7.96 9.15 13.01
CA VAL A 387 7.02 8.33 12.25
C VAL A 387 5.60 8.59 12.73
N TRP A 388 4.69 8.80 11.79
CA TRP A 388 3.24 8.78 12.03
C TRP A 388 2.70 7.42 11.60
N ILE A 389 2.09 6.69 12.52
CA ILE A 389 1.73 5.29 12.33
C ILE A 389 0.34 5.02 12.90
N LEU A 390 -0.36 4.06 12.30
CA LEU A 390 -1.65 3.62 12.79
C LEU A 390 -1.48 2.53 13.84
N LYS A 391 -2.37 2.52 14.82
CA LYS A 391 -2.35 1.56 15.93
C LYS A 391 -3.74 0.98 16.21
N VAL A 392 -3.76 -0.30 16.55
CA VAL A 392 -4.91 -0.91 17.24
C VAL A 392 -4.66 -0.81 18.74
N ASP A 393 -5.44 0.03 19.42
CA ASP A 393 -5.49 0.11 20.88
C ASP A 393 -6.66 -0.73 21.39
N PRO A 394 -6.41 -1.90 22.00
CA PRO A 394 -7.46 -2.80 22.44
C PRO A 394 -8.25 -2.27 23.66
N THR A 395 -7.80 -1.18 24.28
CA THR A 395 -8.52 -0.54 25.41
C THR A 395 -9.62 0.40 24.94
N TYR A 396 -9.73 0.63 23.63
CA TYR A 396 -10.69 1.54 23.03
C TYR A 396 -11.66 0.81 22.11
N GLU A 397 -12.92 0.76 22.53
CA GLU A 397 -13.98 0.13 21.77
C GLU A 397 -14.53 1.09 20.70
N ILE A 398 -14.79 0.56 19.50
CA ILE A 398 -15.45 1.28 18.42
C ILE A 398 -16.94 0.94 18.42
N ARG A 399 -17.79 1.93 18.19
CA ARG A 399 -19.23 1.83 18.06
C ARG A 399 -19.63 1.96 16.60
N LEU A 400 -20.46 1.02 16.13
CA LEU A 400 -21.09 1.10 14.82
C LEU A 400 -22.23 2.14 14.82
N ASN A 401 -22.92 2.26 15.97
CA ASN A 401 -24.00 3.20 16.21
C ASN A 401 -24.19 3.41 17.74
N ASP A 402 -25.19 4.18 18.15
CA ASP A 402 -25.45 4.51 19.56
C ASP A 402 -25.74 3.29 20.46
N HIS A 403 -26.01 2.12 19.88
CA HIS A 403 -26.43 0.93 20.60
C HIS A 403 -25.52 -0.29 20.37
N GLU A 404 -24.65 -0.25 19.37
CA GLU A 404 -23.89 -1.41 18.90
C GLU A 404 -22.38 -1.16 18.93
N LEU A 405 -21.66 -2.05 19.62
CA LEU A 405 -20.21 -2.13 19.57
C LEU A 405 -19.77 -2.89 18.32
N ALA A 406 -18.70 -2.42 17.69
CA ALA A 406 -18.01 -3.13 16.64
C ALA A 406 -17.23 -4.30 17.26
N VAL A 407 -17.49 -5.52 16.78
CA VAL A 407 -16.83 -6.76 17.25
C VAL A 407 -15.97 -7.34 16.14
N GLY A 408 -14.74 -7.76 16.47
CA GLY A 408 -13.80 -8.38 15.53
C GLY A 408 -12.76 -7.39 15.01
N ASN A 409 -12.31 -7.56 13.76
CA ASN A 409 -11.36 -6.63 13.15
C ASN A 409 -12.09 -5.35 12.72
N VAL A 410 -11.92 -4.28 13.51
CA VAL A 410 -12.56 -2.98 13.28
C VAL A 410 -11.67 -2.02 12.50
N GLY A 411 -10.39 -2.35 12.27
CA GLY A 411 -9.39 -1.43 11.72
C GLY A 411 -8.57 -0.73 12.80
N PHE A 412 -7.81 0.29 12.40
CA PHE A 412 -6.92 1.04 13.30
C PHE A 412 -7.66 2.17 13.99
N ASN A 413 -7.80 2.12 15.32
CA ASN A 413 -8.59 3.08 16.09
C ASN A 413 -7.78 4.24 16.70
N THR A 414 -6.46 4.27 16.46
CA THR A 414 -5.57 5.27 17.04
C THR A 414 -4.52 5.70 16.02
N LEU A 415 -4.32 7.01 15.86
CA LEU A 415 -3.17 7.60 15.17
C LEU A 415 -2.07 7.87 16.20
N VAL A 416 -0.84 7.47 15.91
CA VAL A 416 0.32 7.66 16.79
C VAL A 416 1.43 8.40 16.06
N CYS A 417 2.09 9.33 16.73
CA CYS A 417 3.40 9.83 16.30
C CYS A 417 4.44 9.38 17.31
N TYR A 418 5.51 8.74 16.83
CA TYR A 418 6.67 8.38 17.65
C TYR A 418 7.89 9.17 17.19
N ASN A 419 8.58 9.80 18.14
CA ASN A 419 9.80 10.55 17.90
C ASN A 419 11.03 9.70 18.32
N PHE A 420 11.82 9.24 17.35
CA PHE A 420 13.00 8.40 17.55
C PHE A 420 14.15 9.09 18.29
N ASP A 421 14.25 10.42 18.25
CA ASP A 421 15.33 11.16 18.92
C ASP A 421 15.05 11.35 20.41
N THR A 422 13.77 11.52 20.77
CA THR A 422 13.36 11.88 22.14
C THR A 422 12.63 10.75 22.88
N GLY A 423 12.11 9.75 22.16
CA GLY A 423 11.22 8.73 22.69
C GLY A 423 9.79 9.22 22.97
N GLU A 424 9.44 10.45 22.57
CA GLU A 424 8.09 10.99 22.75
C GLU A 424 7.07 10.19 21.94
N ILE A 425 5.93 9.88 22.58
CA ILE A 425 4.76 9.25 21.95
C ILE A 425 3.59 10.22 22.06
N GLN A 426 3.04 10.61 20.91
CA GLN A 426 1.77 11.31 20.81
C GLN A 426 0.71 10.35 20.27
N SER A 427 -0.51 10.43 20.79
CA SER A 427 -1.63 9.59 20.35
C SER A 427 -2.88 10.43 20.16
N TYR A 428 -3.63 10.14 19.10
CA TYR A 428 -4.92 10.76 18.82
C TYR A 428 -5.99 9.70 18.51
N ARG A 429 -7.20 9.95 19.00
CA ARG A 429 -8.41 9.18 18.72
C ARG A 429 -9.53 10.14 18.37
N HIS A 430 -10.44 9.73 17.49
CA HIS A 430 -11.47 10.62 16.96
C HIS A 430 -12.88 10.13 17.35
N GLY A 431 -13.25 10.38 18.60
CA GLY A 431 -14.49 9.80 19.15
C GLY A 431 -14.45 8.27 19.18
N ASP A 432 -15.56 7.67 19.61
CA ASP A 432 -15.72 6.22 19.81
C ASP A 432 -16.34 5.52 18.60
N ASP A 433 -16.31 6.13 17.44
CA ASP A 433 -16.92 5.65 16.19
C ASP A 433 -16.02 5.81 14.98
N SER A 434 -14.70 5.89 15.18
CA SER A 434 -13.77 6.11 14.08
C SER A 434 -12.60 5.15 14.07
N THR A 435 -12.26 4.73 12.86
CA THR A 435 -10.95 4.18 12.52
C THR A 435 -10.26 5.07 11.50
N PHE A 436 -8.97 4.80 11.29
CA PHE A 436 -8.09 5.56 10.43
C PHE A 436 -7.52 4.67 9.33
N GLN A 437 -7.36 5.24 8.15
CA GLN A 437 -6.57 4.69 7.05
C GLN A 437 -5.18 5.34 7.01
N GLU A 438 -4.31 4.88 6.11
CA GLU A 438 -2.90 5.30 6.07
C GLU A 438 -2.75 6.85 6.07
N PRO A 439 -1.90 7.41 6.95
CA PRO A 439 -1.63 8.83 6.96
C PRO A 439 -0.71 9.25 5.80
N VAL A 440 -0.63 10.53 5.47
CA VAL A 440 0.40 11.05 4.56
C VAL A 440 0.93 12.39 5.06
N PHE A 441 2.25 12.54 5.06
CA PHE A 441 2.91 13.81 5.41
C PHE A 441 2.81 14.81 4.25
N VAL A 442 2.56 16.06 4.59
CA VAL A 442 2.48 17.19 3.65
C VAL A 442 3.42 18.28 4.15
N PRO A 443 4.49 18.64 3.41
CA PRO A 443 5.37 19.75 3.79
C PRO A 443 4.57 21.05 3.98
N ARG A 444 4.96 21.89 4.95
CA ARG A 444 4.22 23.14 5.25
C ARG A 444 4.06 24.04 4.01
N TYR A 445 5.10 24.07 3.20
CA TYR A 445 5.21 24.69 1.88
C TYR A 445 6.39 24.03 1.14
N ALA A 446 6.47 24.25 -0.16
CA ALA A 446 7.59 23.76 -0.96
C ALA A 446 8.94 24.30 -0.42
N GLY A 447 9.80 23.39 0.05
CA GLY A 447 11.09 23.73 0.63
C GLY A 447 11.08 24.07 2.12
N ALA A 448 9.98 23.80 2.84
CA ALA A 448 9.96 23.84 4.30
C ALA A 448 11.02 22.91 4.91
N ASP A 449 11.38 23.13 6.17
CA ASP A 449 12.26 22.22 6.91
C ASP A 449 11.67 20.79 6.93
N TYR A 450 12.53 19.79 7.07
CA TYR A 450 12.08 18.41 7.18
C TYR A 450 11.17 18.23 8.40
N GLU A 451 10.11 17.44 8.23
CA GLU A 451 9.08 17.18 9.22
C GLU A 451 8.27 18.42 9.69
N ASP A 452 8.54 19.62 9.15
CA ASP A 452 7.69 20.80 9.33
C ASP A 452 6.54 20.79 8.31
N GLY A 453 5.34 20.52 8.79
CA GLY A 453 4.17 20.46 7.93
C GLY A 453 2.94 19.90 8.60
N TYR A 454 2.18 19.16 7.80
CA TYR A 454 0.87 18.67 8.13
C TYR A 454 0.76 17.17 7.90
N LEU A 455 -0.28 16.57 8.45
CA LEU A 455 -0.62 15.17 8.21
C LEU A 455 -2.06 15.09 7.72
N LEU A 456 -2.28 14.38 6.62
CA LEU A 456 -3.61 14.05 6.12
C LEU A 456 -3.93 12.59 6.47
N VAL A 457 -5.11 12.34 7.03
CA VAL A 457 -5.54 10.99 7.44
C VAL A 457 -7.01 10.80 7.13
N VAL A 458 -7.38 9.74 6.41
CA VAL A 458 -8.80 9.41 6.20
C VAL A 458 -9.32 8.72 7.46
N ALA A 459 -10.42 9.23 8.02
CA ALA A 459 -11.18 8.61 9.08
C ALA A 459 -12.47 7.97 8.54
N ASP A 460 -12.72 6.73 8.95
CA ASP A 460 -13.95 5.98 8.70
C ASP A 460 -14.95 6.28 9.82
N ARG A 461 -16.00 7.06 9.55
CA ARG A 461 -16.93 7.55 10.59
C ARG A 461 -18.15 6.61 10.64
N TYR A 462 -18.12 5.64 11.55
CA TYR A 462 -19.14 4.59 11.70
C TYR A 462 -20.56 5.11 11.88
N ARG A 463 -20.80 6.03 12.81
CA ARG A 463 -22.14 6.59 13.01
C ARG A 463 -22.66 7.39 11.82
N GLU A 464 -21.76 8.03 11.10
CA GLU A 464 -22.12 8.91 9.98
C GLU A 464 -22.22 8.15 8.65
N GLY A 465 -21.68 6.93 8.57
CA GLY A 465 -21.69 6.11 7.36
C GLY A 465 -20.93 6.74 6.18
N ARG A 466 -19.92 7.55 6.46
CA ARG A 466 -19.13 8.29 5.47
C ARG A 466 -17.69 8.50 5.94
N ASN A 467 -16.81 8.92 5.04
CA ASN A 467 -15.44 9.25 5.38
C ASN A 467 -15.26 10.74 5.67
N THR A 468 -14.25 11.05 6.48
CA THR A 468 -13.77 12.42 6.68
C THR A 468 -12.25 12.41 6.50
N LEU A 469 -11.73 13.31 5.68
CA LEU A 469 -10.29 13.55 5.59
C LEU A 469 -9.91 14.54 6.70
N LEU A 470 -9.06 14.11 7.61
CA LEU A 470 -8.59 14.89 8.74
C LEU A 470 -7.23 15.52 8.40
N LEU A 471 -7.08 16.80 8.71
CA LEU A 471 -5.83 17.54 8.56
C LEU A 471 -5.27 17.88 9.94
N PHE A 472 -4.06 17.44 10.26
CA PHE A 472 -3.36 17.71 11.51
C PHE A 472 -2.14 18.62 11.31
N GLU A 473 -1.77 19.33 12.36
CA GLU A 473 -0.43 19.88 12.54
C GLU A 473 0.53 18.72 12.85
N ALA A 474 1.51 18.44 11.98
CA ALA A 474 2.31 17.21 12.07
C ALA A 474 3.18 17.17 13.34
N SER A 475 3.57 18.34 13.86
CA SER A 475 4.40 18.47 15.05
C SER A 475 3.70 18.09 16.36
N ASP A 476 2.36 18.14 16.39
CA ASP A 476 1.57 17.84 17.59
C ASP A 476 0.15 17.36 17.26
N ILE A 477 0.01 16.05 17.05
CA ILE A 477 -1.30 15.44 16.73
C ILE A 477 -2.25 15.43 17.93
N THR A 478 -1.76 15.66 19.15
CA THR A 478 -2.59 15.58 20.38
C THR A 478 -3.61 16.71 20.47
N LYS A 479 -3.40 17.80 19.74
CA LYS A 479 -4.34 18.93 19.61
C LYS A 479 -5.58 18.60 18.80
N GLY A 480 -5.58 17.48 18.07
CA GLY A 480 -6.62 17.13 17.11
C GLY A 480 -6.48 17.83 15.76
N PRO A 481 -7.42 17.58 14.84
CA PRO A 481 -7.34 18.11 13.49
C PRO A 481 -7.54 19.63 13.47
N LEU A 482 -6.75 20.31 12.64
CA LEU A 482 -6.95 21.71 12.23
C LEU A 482 -8.21 21.87 11.38
N ALA A 483 -8.49 20.86 10.55
CA ALA A 483 -9.67 20.82 9.70
C ALA A 483 -10.18 19.38 9.51
N GLU A 484 -11.50 19.26 9.44
CA GLU A 484 -12.23 18.06 9.04
C GLU A 484 -12.90 18.31 7.68
N ILE A 485 -12.42 17.61 6.65
CA ILE A 485 -12.93 17.69 5.30
C ILE A 485 -13.89 16.52 5.06
N LYS A 486 -15.17 16.84 5.05
CA LYS A 486 -16.26 15.87 5.09
C LYS A 486 -16.61 15.37 3.69
N LEU A 487 -16.52 14.06 3.49
CA LEU A 487 -17.06 13.46 2.27
C LEU A 487 -18.59 13.25 2.42
N PRO A 488 -19.37 13.45 1.34
CA PRO A 488 -20.80 13.19 1.35
C PRO A 488 -21.15 11.70 1.14
N PHE A 489 -20.15 10.82 1.11
CA PHE A 489 -20.29 9.38 0.87
C PHE A 489 -19.20 8.59 1.61
N LYS A 490 -19.42 7.27 1.64
CA LYS A 490 -18.47 6.27 2.12
C LYS A 490 -17.41 5.97 1.06
N LEU A 491 -16.19 5.70 1.50
CA LEU A 491 -15.08 5.08 0.78
C LEU A 491 -14.82 3.71 1.39
N MET A 492 -14.14 2.83 0.68
CA MET A 492 -13.65 1.59 1.29
C MET A 492 -12.38 1.90 2.07
N ASP A 493 -12.03 1.03 3.03
CA ASP A 493 -10.63 0.90 3.46
C ASP A 493 -9.82 0.73 2.20
N GLY A 494 -8.73 1.46 2.07
CA GLY A 494 -7.74 1.06 1.10
C GLY A 494 -6.36 0.93 1.68
N LEU A 495 -5.41 0.88 0.76
CA LEU A 495 -4.03 0.59 1.03
C LEU A 495 -3.27 1.91 1.03
N HIS A 496 -2.35 2.12 0.10
CA HIS A 496 -1.42 3.23 0.18
C HIS A 496 -1.85 4.48 -0.58
N GLY A 497 -1.26 5.61 -0.20
CA GLY A 497 -1.41 6.88 -0.89
C GLY A 497 -0.20 7.80 -0.81
N SER A 498 -0.17 8.79 -1.68
CA SER A 498 0.93 9.76 -1.78
C SER A 498 0.40 11.19 -1.93
N TRP A 499 1.14 12.14 -1.35
CA TRP A 499 0.97 13.56 -1.59
C TRP A 499 1.78 13.98 -2.82
N VAL A 500 1.19 14.81 -3.67
CA VAL A 500 1.85 15.42 -4.83
C VAL A 500 1.74 16.93 -4.71
N GLU A 501 2.89 17.59 -4.78
CA GLU A 501 3.02 19.04 -4.65
C GLU A 501 2.23 19.81 -5.73
N GLY A 502 1.72 20.98 -5.37
CA GLY A 502 0.88 21.81 -6.22
C GLY A 502 1.51 22.20 -7.55
N LYS A 503 2.83 22.40 -7.59
CA LYS A 503 3.57 22.68 -8.84
C LYS A 503 3.43 21.54 -9.86
N ASP A 504 3.43 20.29 -9.39
CA ASP A 504 3.42 19.09 -10.22
C ASP A 504 1.98 18.79 -10.66
N VAL A 505 1.01 19.02 -9.77
CA VAL A 505 -0.42 19.00 -10.09
C VAL A 505 -0.77 20.07 -11.13
N ASP A 506 -0.29 21.30 -10.97
CA ASP A 506 -0.57 22.41 -11.89
C ASP A 506 0.07 22.14 -13.26
N ALA A 507 1.32 21.65 -13.30
CA ALA A 507 1.97 21.23 -14.54
C ALA A 507 1.17 20.10 -15.24
N ALA A 508 0.66 19.13 -14.48
CA ALA A 508 -0.20 18.08 -15.02
C ALA A 508 -1.54 18.62 -15.55
N ARG A 509 -2.16 19.61 -14.87
CA ARG A 509 -3.38 20.31 -15.35
C ARG A 509 -3.13 20.99 -16.68
N GLU A 510 -2.06 21.77 -16.81
CA GLU A 510 -1.71 22.45 -18.06
C GLU A 510 -1.48 21.46 -19.21
N ALA A 511 -0.76 20.36 -18.94
CA ALA A 511 -0.50 19.33 -19.93
C ALA A 511 -1.80 18.62 -20.35
N SER A 512 -2.71 18.36 -19.41
CA SER A 512 -4.00 17.72 -19.70
C SER A 512 -4.90 18.61 -20.55
N ALA A 513 -5.02 19.90 -20.20
CA ALA A 513 -5.78 20.87 -20.97
C ALA A 513 -5.30 21.03 -22.42
N LYS A 514 -3.97 21.05 -22.64
CA LYS A 514 -3.39 21.10 -24.00
C LYS A 514 -3.78 19.88 -24.83
N ARG A 515 -3.70 18.68 -24.27
CA ARG A 515 -4.10 17.43 -24.96
C ARG A 515 -5.58 17.44 -25.36
N THR A 516 -6.46 17.87 -24.46
CA THR A 516 -7.90 17.98 -24.78
C THR A 516 -8.15 18.98 -25.91
N ALA A 517 -7.47 20.14 -25.88
CA ALA A 517 -7.61 21.15 -26.93
C ALA A 517 -7.11 20.68 -28.31
N ASP A 518 -6.04 19.87 -28.35
CA ASP A 518 -5.50 19.32 -29.59
C ASP A 518 -6.33 18.13 -30.12
N GLY A 519 -6.90 17.30 -29.24
CA GLY A 519 -7.84 16.23 -29.62
C GLY A 519 -9.09 16.76 -30.31
N VAL A 520 -9.65 17.88 -29.82
CA VAL A 520 -10.82 18.55 -30.43
C VAL A 520 -10.51 19.15 -31.82
N LYS A 521 -9.24 19.43 -32.13
CA LYS A 521 -8.82 19.94 -33.46
C LYS A 521 -8.63 18.85 -34.50
N HIS A 522 -8.47 17.59 -34.10
CA HIS A 522 -8.28 16.46 -35.01
C HIS A 522 -9.56 15.68 -35.33
N GLU A 523 -10.68 16.00 -34.67
CA GLU A 523 -12.00 15.42 -34.92
C GLU A 523 -12.97 16.33 -35.73
N ASN A 524 -12.48 17.44 -36.31
CA ASN A 524 -13.27 18.33 -37.19
C ASN A 524 -12.88 18.24 -38.67
#